data_AF-A0A7C7SSA6-F1
#
_entry.id   AF-A0A7C7SSA6-F1
#
_cell.length_a   1.000
_cell.length_b   1.000
_cell.length_c   1.000
_cell.angle_alpha   90.00
_cell.angle_beta   90.00
_cell.angle_gamma   90.00
#
_symmetry.space_group_name_H-M   'P 1'
#
loop_
_entity.id
_entity.type
_entity.pdbx_description
1 polymer ?
#
loop_
_entity_poly.entity_id
_entity_poly.type
_entity_poly.pdbx_seq_one_letter_code
_entity_poly.pdbx_strand_id
1 'polypeptide(L)'
;MESSSFQQSPDKRESPTLAPRSLLGKAEYQVPARFGLGAIMALLTIYSMIFAWLRSIGAPPGVYFFVGSLGLLVCLSQIVLGSVPRGASVLVGTIYLPLWCLVYVIWVRQMDPLFVVGAPCIALFGAFLGYAVGTLAAGCFMAIHLLESSILSWRGADVAHVESKSKSDVSTE
;
A
#
# COMPACT_ATOMS: atom_id res chain seq x y z
N MET A 1 -42.90 9.45 -46.54
CA MET A 1 -43.71 8.23 -46.68
C MET A 1 -42.85 7.22 -47.40
N GLU A 2 -42.01 6.51 -46.67
CA GLU A 2 -41.34 5.30 -47.18
C GLU A 2 -41.41 4.26 -46.09
N SER A 3 -41.84 3.10 -46.54
CA SER A 3 -42.39 1.97 -45.81
C SER A 3 -41.30 1.06 -45.27
N SER A 4 -41.39 0.82 -43.97
CA SER A 4 -41.18 -0.43 -43.25
C SER A 4 -40.78 -1.66 -44.09
N SER A 5 -39.59 -2.19 -43.82
CA SER A 5 -39.30 -3.62 -43.93
C SER A 5 -38.46 -4.06 -42.72
N PHE A 6 -39.21 -4.36 -41.67
CA PHE A 6 -38.76 -4.99 -40.44
C PHE A 6 -38.32 -6.44 -40.77
N GLN A 7 -37.03 -6.64 -40.99
CA GLN A 7 -36.47 -7.98 -41.23
C GLN A 7 -36.07 -8.58 -39.88
N GLN A 8 -37.03 -9.29 -39.28
CA GLN A 8 -36.87 -10.02 -38.03
C GLN A 8 -36.02 -11.28 -38.30
N SER A 9 -34.75 -11.23 -37.88
CA SER A 9 -33.80 -12.33 -38.02
C SER A 9 -34.08 -13.42 -36.96
N PRO A 10 -34.06 -14.72 -37.33
CA PRO A 10 -34.52 -15.81 -36.48
C PRO A 10 -33.64 -16.06 -35.25
N ASP A 11 -34.34 -16.33 -34.15
CA ASP A 11 -33.89 -16.76 -32.82
C ASP A 11 -32.94 -17.97 -32.93
N LYS A 12 -31.63 -17.67 -32.89
CA LYS A 12 -30.57 -18.67 -32.82
C LYS A 12 -30.33 -19.01 -31.35
N ARG A 13 -31.12 -19.95 -30.83
CA ARG A 13 -30.86 -20.59 -29.53
C ARG A 13 -29.59 -21.44 -29.64
N GLU A 14 -28.45 -20.79 -29.49
CA GLU A 14 -27.19 -21.47 -29.26
C GLU A 14 -27.18 -21.98 -27.82
N SER A 15 -27.05 -23.30 -27.74
CA SER A 15 -26.95 -24.13 -26.55
C SER A 15 -26.01 -23.53 -25.49
N PRO A 16 -26.26 -23.75 -24.19
CA PRO A 16 -25.40 -23.28 -23.10
C PRO A 16 -24.05 -24.01 -23.19
N THR A 17 -23.16 -23.44 -23.98
CA THR A 17 -21.75 -23.75 -24.01
C THR A 17 -21.23 -23.43 -22.62
N LEU A 18 -20.98 -24.46 -21.82
CA LEU A 18 -20.27 -24.38 -20.55
C LEU A 18 -18.94 -23.68 -20.81
N ALA A 19 -18.93 -22.36 -20.57
CA ALA A 19 -17.77 -21.53 -20.77
C ALA A 19 -16.59 -22.13 -19.97
N PRO A 20 -15.40 -22.26 -20.57
CA PRO A 20 -14.23 -22.74 -19.86
C PRO A 20 -13.99 -21.83 -18.65
N ARG A 21 -13.79 -22.43 -17.46
CA ARG A 21 -13.34 -21.79 -16.21
C ARG A 21 -11.88 -21.26 -16.34
N SER A 22 -11.51 -20.66 -17.47
CA SER A 22 -10.26 -19.94 -17.67
C SER A 22 -10.37 -18.45 -17.34
N LEU A 23 -11.52 -17.98 -16.84
CA LEU A 23 -11.66 -16.69 -16.16
C LEU A 23 -11.12 -16.75 -14.72
N LEU A 24 -9.99 -17.43 -14.52
CA LEU A 24 -9.08 -17.17 -13.39
C LEU A 24 -8.39 -15.83 -13.70
N GLY A 25 -9.19 -14.76 -13.85
CA GLY A 25 -8.70 -13.41 -13.97
C GLY A 25 -7.81 -13.20 -12.77
N LYS A 26 -6.50 -13.05 -13.00
CA LYS A 26 -5.59 -12.49 -12.00
C LYS A 26 -6.36 -11.33 -11.41
N ALA A 27 -6.69 -11.40 -10.12
CA ALA A 27 -7.27 -10.27 -9.41
C ALA A 27 -6.24 -9.15 -9.56
N GLU A 28 -6.45 -8.32 -10.58
CA GLU A 28 -5.59 -7.22 -10.94
C GLU A 28 -5.88 -6.21 -9.86
N TYR A 29 -5.03 -6.25 -8.83
CA TYR A 29 -5.14 -5.40 -7.67
C TYR A 29 -4.89 -3.97 -8.15
N GLN A 30 -5.94 -3.32 -8.63
CA GLN A 30 -5.91 -1.95 -9.08
C GLN A 30 -5.86 -1.09 -7.82
N VAL A 31 -4.65 -0.76 -7.39
CA VAL A 31 -4.43 0.17 -6.28
C VAL A 31 -5.08 1.50 -6.66
N PRO A 32 -6.03 2.04 -5.88
CA PRO A 32 -6.62 3.33 -6.14
C PRO A 32 -5.50 4.37 -6.27
N ALA A 33 -5.40 5.03 -7.43
CA ALA A 33 -4.32 5.98 -7.75
C ALA A 33 -4.32 7.26 -6.88
N ARG A 34 -5.22 7.36 -5.91
CA ARG A 34 -5.36 8.51 -5.03
C ARG A 34 -4.71 8.17 -3.70
N PHE A 35 -3.46 8.60 -3.55
CA PHE A 35 -2.80 8.62 -2.25
C PHE A 35 -3.54 9.64 -1.37
N GLY A 36 -4.55 9.17 -0.65
CA GLY A 36 -5.42 10.04 0.15
C GLY A 36 -4.62 10.74 1.25
N LEU A 37 -5.03 11.97 1.60
CA LEU A 37 -4.50 12.70 2.75
C LEU A 37 -4.47 11.83 4.03
N GLY A 38 -5.45 10.92 4.18
CA GLY A 38 -5.50 9.95 5.29
C GLY A 38 -4.29 9.02 5.37
N ALA A 39 -3.74 8.57 4.23
CA ALA A 39 -2.55 7.73 4.19
C ALA A 39 -1.31 8.47 4.72
N ILE A 40 -1.16 9.74 4.36
CA ILE A 40 -0.06 10.59 4.84
C ILE A 40 -0.19 10.81 6.36
N MET A 41 -1.38 11.12 6.85
CA MET A 41 -1.62 11.31 8.29
C MET A 41 -1.34 10.06 9.11
N ALA A 42 -1.77 8.89 8.61
CA ALA A 42 -1.48 7.61 9.27
C ALA A 42 0.02 7.30 9.27
N LEU A 43 0.71 7.54 8.15
CA LEU A 43 2.16 7.36 8.04
C LEU A 43 2.91 8.24 9.06
N LEU A 44 2.55 9.53 9.14
CA LEU A 44 3.12 10.48 10.11
C LEU A 44 2.88 10.04 11.56
N THR A 45 1.71 9.47 11.85
CA THR A 45 1.36 8.95 13.18
C THR A 45 2.21 7.73 13.55
N ILE A 46 2.44 6.83 12.60
CA ILE A 46 3.31 5.67 12.81
C ILE A 46 4.76 6.13 13.02
N TYR A 47 5.25 7.09 12.23
CA TYR A 47 6.58 7.66 12.43
C TYR A 47 6.72 8.34 13.79
N SER A 48 5.72 9.10 14.23
CA SER A 48 5.77 9.75 15.54
C SER A 48 5.80 8.73 16.68
N MET A 49 5.04 7.63 16.58
CA MET A 49 5.11 6.52 17.53
C MET A 49 6.48 5.85 17.54
N ILE A 50 7.06 5.55 16.37
CA ILE A 50 8.39 4.94 16.26
C ILE A 50 9.45 5.87 16.85
N PHE A 51 9.41 7.18 16.54
CA PHE A 51 10.37 8.14 17.07
C PHE A 51 10.20 8.38 18.57
N ALA A 52 8.96 8.40 19.08
CA ALA A 52 8.70 8.45 20.52
C ALA A 52 9.28 7.23 21.24
N TRP A 53 9.15 6.04 20.64
CA TRP A 53 9.71 4.81 21.18
C TRP A 53 11.25 4.78 21.10
N LEU A 54 11.85 5.20 19.99
CA LEU A 54 13.32 5.35 19.89
C LEU A 54 13.86 6.36 20.91
N ARG A 55 13.09 7.42 21.19
CA ARG A 55 13.42 8.39 22.23
C ARG A 55 13.37 7.80 23.63
N SER A 56 12.38 6.94 23.92
CA SER A 56 12.26 6.34 25.25
C SER A 56 13.41 5.39 25.59
N ILE A 57 14.02 4.74 24.58
CA ILE A 57 15.21 3.89 24.76
C ILE A 57 16.54 4.66 24.67
N GLY A 58 16.51 5.99 24.55
CA GLY A 58 17.72 6.82 24.48
C GLY A 58 18.54 6.61 23.20
N ALA A 59 17.89 6.26 22.08
CA ALA A 59 18.59 6.06 20.82
C ALA A 59 19.33 7.34 20.39
N PRO A 60 20.51 7.23 19.74
CA PRO A 60 21.26 8.39 19.25
C PRO A 60 20.60 9.02 18.02
N PRO A 61 20.80 10.33 17.76
CA PRO A 61 20.13 11.08 16.70
C PRO A 61 20.28 10.46 15.30
N GLY A 62 21.43 9.84 15.00
CA GLY A 62 21.67 9.16 13.73
C GLY A 62 20.71 8.01 13.45
N VAL A 63 20.21 7.32 14.47
CA VAL A 63 19.27 6.19 14.31
C VAL A 63 17.88 6.69 13.88
N TYR A 64 17.43 7.85 14.36
CA TYR A 64 16.16 8.44 13.92
C TYR A 64 16.20 8.80 12.43
N PHE A 65 17.31 9.41 11.98
CA PHE A 65 17.51 9.72 10.56
C PHE A 65 17.54 8.45 9.71
N PHE A 66 18.25 7.42 10.16
CA PHE A 66 18.31 6.14 9.47
C PHE A 66 16.93 5.50 9.33
N VAL A 67 16.21 5.30 10.43
CA VAL A 67 14.89 4.65 10.44
C VAL A 67 13.86 5.47 9.65
N GLY A 68 13.86 6.79 9.86
CA GLY A 68 12.95 7.71 9.18
C GLY A 68 13.13 7.72 7.67
N SER A 69 14.37 7.88 7.20
CA SER A 69 14.63 7.94 5.76
C SER A 69 14.56 6.57 5.08
N LEU A 70 14.94 5.47 5.75
CA LEU A 70 14.69 4.12 5.23
C LEU A 70 13.20 3.88 4.99
N GLY A 71 12.36 4.14 5.99
CA GLY A 71 10.92 3.94 5.84
C GLY A 71 10.32 4.84 4.76
N LEU A 72 10.76 6.09 4.64
CA LEU A 72 10.28 7.02 3.62
C LEU A 72 10.64 6.53 2.21
N LEU A 73 11.88 6.07 2.01
CA LEU A 73 12.33 5.50 0.74
C LEU A 73 11.57 4.22 0.40
N VAL A 74 11.33 3.35 1.38
CA VAL A 74 10.53 2.14 1.19
C VAL A 74 9.11 2.51 0.75
N CYS A 75 8.45 3.44 1.44
CA CYS A 75 7.10 3.89 1.09
C CYS A 75 7.07 4.50 -0.31
N LEU A 76 8.01 5.40 -0.62
CA LEU A 76 8.10 6.04 -1.93
C LEU A 76 8.34 5.02 -3.05
N SER A 77 9.22 4.04 -2.82
CA SER A 77 9.48 2.97 -3.78
C SER A 77 8.25 2.11 -4.07
N GLN A 78 7.43 1.83 -3.05
CA GLN A 78 6.19 1.06 -3.21
C GLN A 78 5.17 1.82 -4.05
N ILE A 79 5.07 3.15 -3.86
CA ILE A 79 4.22 4.03 -4.66
C ILE A 79 4.66 4.04 -6.12
N VAL A 80 5.97 4.18 -6.36
CA VAL A 80 6.52 4.31 -7.71
C VAL A 80 6.46 2.99 -8.48
N LEU A 81 6.78 1.86 -7.84
CA LEU A 81 6.91 0.58 -8.55
C LEU A 81 5.58 -0.16 -8.72
N GLY A 82 4.59 0.02 -7.83
CA GLY A 82 3.18 -0.39 -7.93
C GLY A 82 2.87 -1.89 -8.14
N SER A 83 3.48 -2.49 -9.16
CA SER A 83 3.38 -3.87 -9.61
C SER A 83 4.02 -4.90 -8.68
N VAL A 84 5.10 -4.54 -7.96
CA VAL A 84 5.85 -5.48 -7.09
C VAL A 84 6.27 -4.80 -5.77
N PRO A 85 5.33 -4.43 -4.88
CA PRO A 85 5.62 -3.63 -3.68
C PRO A 85 6.60 -4.30 -2.72
N ARG A 86 6.60 -5.64 -2.65
CA ARG A 86 7.54 -6.39 -1.80
C ARG A 86 8.95 -6.34 -2.35
N GLY A 87 9.11 -6.57 -3.65
CA GLY A 87 10.41 -6.51 -4.33
C GLY A 87 11.05 -5.12 -4.24
N ALA A 88 10.24 -4.07 -4.37
CA ALA A 88 10.69 -2.69 -4.23
C ALA A 88 11.33 -2.43 -2.86
N SER A 89 10.66 -2.84 -1.77
CA SER A 89 11.15 -2.63 -0.40
C SER A 89 12.45 -3.39 -0.10
N VAL A 90 12.58 -4.61 -0.62
CA VAL A 90 13.81 -5.41 -0.50
C VAL A 90 14.96 -4.70 -1.21
N LEU A 91 14.74 -4.27 -2.45
CA LEU A 91 15.76 -3.59 -3.25
C LEU A 91 16.24 -2.30 -2.58
N VAL A 92 15.32 -1.51 -2.06
CA VAL A 92 15.65 -0.29 -1.30
C VAL A 92 16.50 -0.64 -0.09
N GLY A 93 16.10 -1.61 0.73
CA GLY A 93 16.87 -2.01 1.91
C GLY A 93 18.28 -2.52 1.56
N THR A 94 18.40 -3.35 0.53
CA THR A 94 19.66 -3.91 0.04
C THR A 94 20.65 -2.82 -0.37
N ILE A 95 20.19 -1.75 -1.01
CA ILE A 95 21.04 -0.65 -1.49
C ILE A 95 21.29 0.38 -0.39
N TYR A 96 20.24 0.72 0.36
CA TYR A 96 20.26 1.82 1.31
C TYR A 96 21.14 1.52 2.53
N LEU A 97 21.11 0.30 3.08
CA LEU A 97 21.90 -0.01 4.28
C LEU A 97 23.42 0.07 4.02
N PRO A 98 23.99 -0.57 2.98
CA PRO A 98 25.41 -0.40 2.65
C PRO A 98 25.78 1.06 2.36
N LEU A 99 24.89 1.80 1.67
CA LEU A 99 25.10 3.22 1.39
C LEU A 99 25.16 4.06 2.68
N TRP A 100 24.26 3.80 3.62
CA TRP A 100 24.25 4.47 4.92
C TRP A 100 25.51 4.17 5.72
N CYS A 101 25.94 2.91 5.77
CA CYS A 101 27.19 2.54 6.42
C CYS A 101 28.41 3.18 5.74
N LEU A 102 28.42 3.28 4.41
CA LEU A 102 29.47 3.96 3.66
C LEU A 102 29.54 5.45 4.03
N VAL A 103 28.41 6.14 4.09
CA VAL A 103 28.33 7.55 4.53
C VAL A 103 28.84 7.70 5.96
N TYR A 104 28.47 6.79 6.86
CA TYR A 104 28.93 6.79 8.25
C TYR A 104 30.46 6.60 8.34
N VAL A 105 31.02 5.64 7.59
CA VAL A 105 32.47 5.38 7.51
C VAL A 105 33.24 6.60 6.99
N ILE A 106 32.73 7.24 5.92
CA ILE A 106 33.33 8.46 5.36
C ILE A 106 33.30 9.60 6.39
N TRP A 107 32.20 9.74 7.12
CA TRP A 107 32.03 10.78 8.13
C TRP A 107 33.01 10.61 9.31
N VAL A 108 33.18 9.38 9.80
CA VAL A 108 34.09 9.06 10.92
C VAL A 108 35.55 8.97 10.45
N ARG A 109 35.81 8.97 9.13
CA ARG A 109 37.14 8.87 8.50
C ARG A 109 37.92 7.60 8.90
N GLN A 110 37.22 6.53 9.23
CA GLN A 110 37.82 5.24 9.58
C GLN A 110 37.30 4.15 8.62
N MET A 111 38.04 3.91 7.55
CA MET A 111 37.78 2.82 6.62
C MET A 111 38.41 1.54 7.15
N ASP A 112 37.61 0.70 7.79
CA ASP A 112 38.02 -0.63 8.21
C ASP A 112 37.89 -1.60 7.02
N PRO A 113 38.95 -2.34 6.61
CA PRO A 113 38.87 -3.32 5.51
C PRO A 113 37.80 -4.40 5.71
N LEU A 114 37.41 -4.65 6.97
CA LEU A 114 36.28 -5.54 7.29
C LEU A 114 34.95 -5.06 6.70
N PHE A 115 34.79 -3.75 6.45
CA PHE A 115 33.60 -3.20 5.82
C PHE A 115 33.40 -3.73 4.40
N VAL A 116 34.47 -3.84 3.61
CA VAL A 116 34.41 -4.32 2.22
C VAL A 116 34.06 -5.80 2.18
N VAL A 117 34.67 -6.59 3.08
CA VAL A 117 34.41 -8.03 3.18
C VAL A 117 33.01 -8.31 3.72
N GLY A 118 32.53 -7.48 4.65
CA GLY A 118 31.20 -7.58 5.25
C GLY A 118 30.07 -7.00 4.40
N ALA A 119 30.37 -6.24 3.34
CA ALA A 119 29.36 -5.56 2.52
C ALA A 119 28.25 -6.47 1.99
N PRO A 120 28.51 -7.72 1.53
CA PRO A 120 27.44 -8.64 1.12
C PRO A 120 26.51 -9.03 2.28
N CYS A 121 27.06 -9.27 3.47
CA CYS A 121 26.27 -9.58 4.67
C CYS A 121 25.43 -8.38 5.10
N ILE A 122 26.00 -7.16 5.03
CA ILE A 122 25.28 -5.91 5.29
C ILE A 122 24.14 -5.76 4.27
N ALA A 123 24.39 -5.97 2.98
CA ALA A 123 23.36 -5.89 1.95
C ALA A 123 22.21 -6.89 2.19
N LEU A 124 22.53 -8.13 2.58
CA LEU A 124 21.51 -9.13 2.95
C LEU A 124 20.70 -8.72 4.17
N PHE A 125 21.34 -8.17 5.20
CA PHE A 125 20.64 -7.65 6.37
C PHE A 125 19.77 -6.43 6.02
N GLY A 126 20.26 -5.57 5.12
CA GLY A 126 19.50 -4.46 4.55
C GLY A 126 18.27 -4.95 3.80
N ALA A 127 18.41 -6.00 2.99
CA ALA A 127 17.30 -6.65 2.28
C ALA A 127 16.22 -7.13 3.26
N PHE A 128 16.63 -7.79 4.35
CA PHE A 128 15.73 -8.25 5.41
C PHE A 128 15.02 -7.10 6.12
N LEU A 129 15.75 -6.05 6.50
CA LEU A 129 15.16 -4.84 7.11
C LEU A 129 14.18 -4.15 6.16
N GLY A 130 14.55 -3.98 4.89
CA GLY A 130 13.69 -3.40 3.87
C GLY A 130 12.39 -4.20 3.71
N TYR A 131 12.48 -5.53 3.69
CA TYR A 131 11.31 -6.40 3.67
C TYR A 131 10.43 -6.24 4.92
N ALA A 132 11.02 -6.22 6.11
CA ALA A 132 10.28 -6.05 7.37
C ALA A 132 9.54 -4.69 7.42
N VAL A 133 10.23 -3.61 7.04
CA VAL A 133 9.62 -2.27 6.98
C VAL A 133 8.56 -2.20 5.88
N GLY A 134 8.81 -2.80 4.72
CA GLY A 134 7.87 -2.82 3.60
C GLY A 134 6.60 -3.61 3.87
N THR A 135 6.71 -4.73 4.60
CA THR A 135 5.55 -5.53 5.03
C THR A 135 4.75 -4.80 6.09
N LEU A 136 5.41 -4.09 7.02
CA LEU A 136 4.74 -3.22 7.99
C LEU A 136 3.97 -2.10 7.27
N ALA A 137 4.61 -1.39 6.34
CA ALA A 137 3.98 -0.32 5.56
C ALA A 137 2.76 -0.83 4.77
N ALA A 138 2.88 -1.99 4.12
CA ALA A 138 1.75 -2.62 3.42
C ALA A 138 0.61 -2.99 4.38
N GLY A 139 0.93 -3.50 5.57
CA GLY A 139 -0.06 -3.78 6.61
C GLY A 139 -0.80 -2.52 7.07
N CYS A 140 -0.07 -1.40 7.23
CA CYS A 140 -0.68 -0.12 7.57
C CYS A 140 -1.61 0.39 6.47
N PHE A 141 -1.23 0.29 5.19
CA PHE A 141 -2.13 0.65 4.09
C PHE A 141 -3.39 -0.21 4.07
N MET A 142 -3.27 -1.51 4.35
CA MET A 142 -4.41 -2.40 4.45
C MET A 142 -5.33 -2.01 5.62
N ALA A 143 -4.77 -1.70 6.79
CA ALA A 143 -5.54 -1.28 7.96
C ALA A 143 -6.32 0.02 7.70
N ILE A 144 -5.71 0.99 7.04
CA ILE A 144 -6.37 2.25 6.66
C ILE A 144 -7.52 1.99 5.70
N HIS A 145 -7.31 1.14 4.70
CA HIS A 145 -8.35 0.78 3.73
C HIS A 145 -9.54 0.09 4.41
N LEU A 146 -9.28 -0.77 5.41
CA LEU A 146 -10.34 -1.40 6.22
C LEU A 146 -11.08 -0.39 7.10
N LEU A 147 -10.36 0.61 7.63
CA LEU A 147 -10.97 1.67 8.43
C LEU A 147 -11.87 2.56 7.56
N GLU A 148 -11.40 2.94 6.37
CA GLU A 148 -12.15 3.75 5.42
C GLU A 148 -13.41 3.02 4.93
N SER A 149 -13.29 1.74 4.57
CA SER A 149 -14.45 0.94 4.15
C SER A 149 -15.48 0.79 5.27
N SER A 150 -15.02 0.63 6.52
CA SER A 150 -15.89 0.61 7.69
C SER A 150 -16.61 1.95 7.84
N ILE A 151 -15.90 3.08 7.84
CA ILE A 151 -16.52 4.41 8.00
C ILE A 151 -17.57 4.69 6.92
N LEU A 152 -17.29 4.32 5.66
CA LEU A 152 -18.22 4.52 4.55
C LEU A 152 -19.46 3.62 4.69
N SER A 153 -19.31 2.38 5.15
CA SER A 153 -20.43 1.47 5.39
C SER A 153 -21.39 1.99 6.45
N TRP A 154 -20.87 2.62 7.52
CA TRP A 154 -21.70 3.19 8.58
C TRP A 154 -22.49 4.41 8.06
N ARG A 155 -21.82 5.28 7.30
CA ARG A 155 -22.47 6.43 6.65
C ARG A 155 -23.59 6.02 5.69
N GLY A 156 -23.42 4.91 4.96
CA GLY A 156 -24.46 4.37 4.09
C GLY A 156 -25.70 3.89 4.85
N ALA A 157 -25.51 3.29 6.02
CA ALA A 157 -26.61 2.81 6.86
C ALA A 157 -27.46 3.96 7.43
N ASP A 158 -26.82 5.06 7.84
CA ASP A 158 -27.52 6.25 8.34
C ASP A 158 -28.43 6.87 7.27
N VAL A 159 -27.94 6.96 6.03
CA VAL A 159 -28.71 7.52 4.90
C VAL A 159 -29.92 6.63 4.58
N ALA A 160 -29.74 5.31 4.56
CA ALA A 160 -30.84 4.37 4.32
C ALA A 160 -31.92 4.45 5.41
N HIS A 161 -31.51 4.64 6.68
CA HIS A 161 -32.44 4.82 7.79
C HIS A 161 -33.26 6.10 7.64
N VAL A 162 -32.63 7.22 7.27
CA VAL A 162 -33.34 8.51 7.03
C VAL A 162 -34.33 8.41 5.87
N GLU A 163 -33.96 7.74 4.77
CA GLU A 163 -34.84 7.57 3.61
C GLU A 163 -36.06 6.70 3.92
N SER A 164 -35.88 5.65 4.74
CA SER A 164 -37.00 4.80 5.18
C SER A 164 -38.01 5.55 6.06
N LYS A 165 -37.52 6.42 6.95
CA LYS A 165 -38.36 7.25 7.82
C LYS A 165 -39.14 8.32 7.03
N SER A 166 -38.51 8.91 6.02
CA SER A 166 -39.19 9.87 5.12
C SER A 166 -40.34 9.23 4.36
N LYS A 167 -40.18 7.99 3.88
CA LYS A 167 -41.25 7.26 3.16
C LYS A 167 -42.42 6.82 4.06
N SER A 168 -42.16 6.52 5.33
CA SER A 168 -43.24 6.17 6.26
C SER A 168 -44.14 7.37 6.57
N ASP A 169 -43.56 8.56 6.72
CA ASP A 169 -44.31 9.76 7.11
C ASP A 169 -45.27 10.22 5.98
N VAL A 170 -44.86 10.08 4.72
CA VAL A 170 -45.69 10.44 3.54
C VAL A 170 -46.89 9.49 3.33
N SER A 171 -46.86 8.27 3.86
CA SER A 171 -47.94 7.29 3.64
C SER A 171 -49.10 7.40 4.64
N THR A 172 -48.99 8.30 5.62
CA THR A 172 -49.97 8.50 6.71
C THR A 172 -50.87 9.73 6.55
N GLU A 173 -50.69 10.50 5.47
CA GLU A 173 -51.57 11.61 5.07
C GLU A 173 -52.53 11.19 3.94
#